data_AF-A0A369LIE4-F1
#
_entry.id   AF-A0A369LIE4-F1
#
_cell.length_a   1.000
_cell.length_b   1.000
_cell.length_c   1.000
_cell.angle_alpha   90.00
_cell.angle_beta   90.00
_cell.angle_gamma   90.00
#
_symmetry.space_group_name_H-M   'P 1'
#
loop_
_entity.id
_entity.type
_entity.pdbx_description
1 polymer ?
#
loop_
_entity_poly.entity_id
_entity_poly.type
_entity_poly.pdbx_seq_one_letter_code
_entity_poly.pdbx_strand_id
1 'polypeptide(L)'
;MKMQNMKIVQKWREYAGPKDERLEAENAKIYEFGFILLSFGMLALLAYQIIAQQVAWVHNGANDAFHLFASPVDAAMYAWLFIVMLICAVLQTRKGYVDTNRFGQTDHLPAGYFLLIAGITGAASALAIAAMRCIAEAQIVPFESIFWAANLATGVVFGVMIFAATFGALCLAFYEAKHRRAKIEAELDATDER
;
A
#
# COMPACT_ATOMS: atom_id res chain seq x y z
N MET A 1 -22.95 9.25 37.23
CA MET A 1 -22.10 9.30 36.02
C MET A 1 -22.89 9.37 34.69
N LYS A 2 -23.97 8.59 34.47
CA LYS A 2 -24.77 8.65 33.21
C LYS A 2 -25.38 10.02 32.85
N MET A 3 -25.91 10.77 33.83
CA MET A 3 -26.57 12.07 33.57
C MET A 3 -25.60 13.19 33.16
N GLN A 4 -24.35 13.16 33.63
CA GLN A 4 -23.33 14.14 33.21
C GLN A 4 -22.88 13.90 31.76
N ASN A 5 -22.73 12.64 31.34
CA ASN A 5 -22.43 12.29 29.95
C ASN A 5 -23.53 12.73 28.99
N MET A 6 -24.81 12.61 29.36
CA MET A 6 -25.92 13.12 28.53
C MET A 6 -25.88 14.63 28.32
N LYS A 7 -25.55 15.40 29.38
CA LYS A 7 -25.43 16.87 29.28
C LYS A 7 -24.26 17.30 28.40
N ILE A 8 -23.14 16.57 28.45
CA ILE A 8 -21.97 16.85 27.60
C ILE A 8 -22.28 16.52 26.14
N VAL A 9 -22.92 15.37 25.86
CA VAL A 9 -23.30 14.97 24.51
C VAL A 9 -24.34 15.93 23.89
N GLN A 10 -25.28 16.42 24.69
CA GLN A 10 -26.26 17.42 24.24
C GLN A 10 -25.58 18.76 23.90
N LYS A 11 -24.71 19.27 24.78
CA LYS A 11 -23.91 20.47 24.49
C LYS A 11 -23.03 20.30 23.25
N TRP A 12 -22.43 19.12 23.07
CA TRP A 12 -21.63 18.83 21.87
C TRP A 12 -22.44 18.86 20.58
N ARG A 13 -23.69 18.37 20.61
CA ARG A 13 -24.60 18.45 19.45
C ARG A 13 -25.02 19.87 19.11
N GLU A 14 -25.15 20.74 20.11
CA GLU A 14 -25.40 22.17 19.88
C GLU A 14 -24.20 22.88 19.23
N TYR A 15 -22.96 22.51 19.61
CA TYR A 15 -21.74 23.06 19.01
C TYR A 15 -21.39 22.47 17.64
N ALA A 16 -21.78 21.22 17.36
CA ALA A 16 -21.43 20.53 16.12
C ALA A 16 -22.10 21.13 14.87
N GLY A 17 -23.07 22.05 15.04
CA GLY A 17 -23.78 22.69 13.95
C GLY A 17 -24.58 21.70 13.08
N PRO A 18 -25.33 22.18 12.08
CA PRO A 18 -25.92 21.30 11.09
C PRO A 18 -24.80 20.54 10.37
N LYS A 19 -24.98 19.23 10.17
CA LYS A 19 -24.10 18.41 9.33
C LYS A 19 -24.19 18.92 7.90
N ASP A 20 -23.34 19.88 7.56
CA ASP A 20 -23.22 20.38 6.20
C ASP A 20 -22.53 19.29 5.36
N GLU A 21 -23.28 18.72 4.42
CA GLU A 21 -22.80 17.66 3.52
C GLU A 21 -21.53 18.10 2.76
N ARG A 22 -21.36 19.40 2.53
CA ARG A 22 -20.15 19.96 1.90
C ARG A 22 -18.93 19.87 2.82
N LEU A 23 -19.10 20.19 4.11
CA LEU A 23 -18.04 20.06 5.11
C LEU A 23 -17.70 18.59 5.39
N GLU A 24 -18.69 17.70 5.37
CA GLU A 24 -18.45 16.26 5.47
C GLU A 24 -17.68 15.73 4.26
N ALA A 25 -18.00 16.19 3.04
CA ALA A 25 -17.28 15.83 1.83
C ALA A 25 -15.83 16.36 1.80
N GLU A 26 -15.60 17.61 2.24
CA GLU A 26 -14.24 18.16 2.34
C GLU A 26 -13.42 17.47 3.44
N ASN A 27 -14.01 17.23 4.61
CA ASN A 27 -13.34 16.46 5.66
C ASN A 27 -12.98 15.05 5.19
N ALA A 28 -13.88 14.37 4.48
CA ALA A 28 -13.61 13.05 3.91
C ALA A 28 -12.41 13.07 2.95
N LYS A 29 -12.29 14.08 2.08
CA LYS A 29 -11.13 14.26 1.19
C LYS A 29 -9.84 14.51 1.94
N ILE A 30 -9.87 15.33 3.00
CA ILE A 30 -8.69 15.60 3.84
C ILE A 30 -8.23 14.31 4.53
N TYR A 31 -9.17 13.54 5.10
CA TYR A 31 -8.85 12.26 5.73
C TYR A 31 -8.32 11.25 4.71
N GLU A 32 -8.86 11.22 3.51
CA GLU A 32 -8.38 10.35 2.44
C GLU A 32 -6.96 10.70 2.02
N PHE A 33 -6.68 11.96 1.69
CA PHE A 33 -5.35 12.41 1.28
C PHE A 33 -4.32 12.20 2.40
N GLY A 34 -4.69 12.60 3.63
CA GLY A 34 -3.86 12.39 4.81
C GLY A 34 -3.60 10.91 5.08
N PHE A 35 -4.61 10.05 4.88
CA PHE A 35 -4.47 8.61 5.00
C PHE A 35 -3.53 8.03 3.94
N ILE A 36 -3.66 8.43 2.67
CA ILE A 36 -2.79 7.96 1.58
C ILE A 36 -1.34 8.38 1.83
N LEU A 37 -1.11 9.65 2.18
CA LEU A 37 0.22 10.19 2.46
C LEU A 37 0.87 9.45 3.65
N LEU A 38 0.12 9.28 4.74
CA LEU A 38 0.60 8.56 5.91
C LEU A 38 0.89 7.09 5.57
N SER A 39 -0.01 6.42 4.85
CA SER A 39 0.15 5.02 4.45
C SER A 39 1.42 4.80 3.63
N PHE A 40 1.58 5.61 2.59
CA PHE A 40 2.73 5.53 1.71
C PHE A 40 4.02 5.87 2.44
N GLY A 41 4.02 6.95 3.24
CA GLY A 41 5.18 7.37 4.02
C GLY A 41 5.63 6.31 5.02
N MET A 42 4.71 5.68 5.76
CA MET A 42 5.05 4.65 6.74
C MET A 42 5.57 3.37 6.08
N LEU A 43 4.98 2.96 4.94
CA LEU A 43 5.50 1.82 4.18
C LEU A 43 6.90 2.09 3.61
N ALA A 44 7.14 3.31 3.12
CA ALA A 44 8.47 3.71 2.64
C ALA A 44 9.52 3.70 3.76
N LEU A 45 9.17 4.20 4.95
CA LEU A 45 10.05 4.17 6.12
C LEU A 45 10.35 2.73 6.57
N LEU A 46 9.35 1.86 6.62
CA LEU A 46 9.54 0.45 6.94
C LEU A 46 10.45 -0.24 5.92
N ALA A 47 10.22 -0.01 4.62
CA ALA A 47 11.05 -0.55 3.56
C ALA A 47 12.50 -0.07 3.66
N TYR A 48 12.71 1.23 3.92
CA TYR A 48 14.04 1.80 4.10
C TYR A 48 14.76 1.21 5.32
N GLN A 49 14.07 1.04 6.45
CA GLN A 49 14.63 0.42 7.65
C GLN A 49 15.14 -1.00 7.36
N ILE A 50 14.33 -1.81 6.67
CA ILE A 50 14.72 -3.18 6.29
C ILE A 50 15.94 -3.17 5.37
N ILE A 51 15.97 -2.25 4.38
CA ILE A 51 17.11 -2.08 3.49
C ILE A 51 18.37 -1.68 4.27
N ALA A 52 18.27 -0.70 5.17
CA ALA A 52 19.41 -0.22 5.95
C ALA A 52 19.99 -1.30 6.87
N GLN A 53 19.13 -2.07 7.55
CA GLN A 53 19.56 -3.21 8.37
C GLN A 53 20.23 -4.30 7.52
N GLN A 54 19.68 -4.61 6.34
CA GLN A 54 20.28 -5.59 5.44
C GLN A 54 21.64 -5.13 4.92
N VAL A 55 21.79 -3.85 4.56
CA VAL A 55 23.04 -3.26 4.09
C VAL A 55 24.11 -3.27 5.19
N ALA A 56 23.73 -2.92 6.42
CA ALA A 56 24.61 -2.97 7.59
C ALA A 56 25.10 -4.40 7.87
N TRP A 57 24.18 -5.37 7.82
CA TRP A 57 24.52 -6.79 8.02
C TRP A 57 25.50 -7.31 6.98
N VAL A 58 25.34 -6.93 5.70
CA VAL A 58 26.29 -7.31 4.63
C VAL A 58 27.69 -6.77 4.91
N HIS A 59 27.81 -5.56 5.45
CA HIS A 59 29.10 -4.92 5.73
C HIS A 59 29.77 -5.39 7.03
N ASN A 60 29.00 -5.76 8.05
CA ASN A 60 29.56 -6.22 9.33
C ASN A 60 30.17 -7.63 9.26
N GLY A 61 30.02 -8.32 8.11
CA GLY A 61 30.41 -9.71 7.94
C GLY A 61 29.44 -10.62 8.69
N ALA A 62 29.14 -11.80 8.13
CA ALA A 62 28.10 -12.72 8.60
C ALA A 62 28.28 -13.32 10.02
N ASN A 63 29.14 -12.72 10.87
CA ASN A 63 29.36 -13.10 12.26
C ASN A 63 28.30 -12.53 13.21
N ASP A 64 27.63 -11.43 12.82
CA ASP A 64 26.49 -10.88 13.58
C ASP A 64 25.16 -11.44 13.08
N ALA A 65 24.24 -11.65 14.03
CA ALA A 65 22.88 -12.08 13.72
C ALA A 65 22.13 -10.98 12.94
N PHE A 66 21.37 -11.38 11.92
CA PHE A 66 20.52 -10.44 11.21
C PHE A 66 19.38 -9.96 12.12
N HIS A 67 19.40 -8.68 12.46
CA HIS A 67 18.35 -8.02 13.22
C HIS A 67 17.45 -7.21 12.28
N LEU A 68 16.23 -7.71 12.03
CA LEU A 68 15.26 -7.01 11.17
C LEU A 68 14.86 -5.64 11.75
N PHE A 69 14.91 -5.48 13.07
CA PHE A 69 14.59 -4.25 13.79
C PHE A 69 15.71 -3.93 14.78
N ALA A 70 15.99 -2.63 14.95
CA ALA A 70 17.00 -2.15 15.89
C ALA A 70 16.57 -2.38 17.35
N SER A 71 15.26 -2.33 17.63
CA SER A 71 14.71 -2.59 18.96
C SER A 71 13.36 -3.33 18.89
N PRO A 72 12.94 -4.00 19.99
CA PRO A 72 11.61 -4.58 20.11
C PRO A 72 10.48 -3.55 20.03
N VAL A 73 10.73 -2.31 20.46
CA VAL A 73 9.77 -1.20 20.39
C VAL A 73 9.54 -0.81 18.92
N ASP A 74 10.60 -0.72 18.12
CA ASP A 74 10.48 -0.47 16.68
C ASP A 74 9.70 -1.58 15.99
N ALA A 75 10.00 -2.84 16.32
CA ALA A 75 9.29 -4.00 15.80
C ALA A 75 7.78 -3.92 16.08
N ALA A 76 7.40 -3.59 17.32
CA ALA A 76 6.01 -3.44 17.73
C ALA A 76 5.32 -2.28 16.99
N MET A 77 6.01 -1.14 16.84
CA MET A 77 5.50 0.02 16.10
C MET A 77 5.22 -0.34 14.64
N TYR A 78 6.18 -0.94 13.94
CA TYR A 78 6.00 -1.33 12.54
C TYR A 78 4.95 -2.43 12.36
N ALA A 79 4.88 -3.41 13.27
CA ALA A 79 3.83 -4.43 13.26
C ALA A 79 2.43 -3.83 13.40
N TRP A 80 2.26 -2.89 14.34
CA TRP A 80 0.98 -2.20 14.54
C TRP A 80 0.58 -1.39 13.30
N LEU A 81 1.52 -0.65 12.73
CA LEU A 81 1.29 0.13 11.51
C LEU A 81 0.90 -0.76 10.33
N PHE A 82 1.56 -1.91 10.17
CA PHE A 82 1.22 -2.88 9.14
C PHE A 82 -0.20 -3.42 9.29
N ILE A 83 -0.63 -3.72 10.52
CA ILE A 83 -2.02 -4.14 10.81
C ILE A 83 -3.01 -3.03 10.43
N VAL A 84 -2.74 -1.78 10.81
CA VAL A 84 -3.59 -0.63 10.47
C VAL A 84 -3.69 -0.47 8.94
N MET A 85 -2.56 -0.58 8.22
CA MET A 85 -2.55 -0.54 6.75
C MET A 85 -3.44 -1.61 6.14
N LEU A 86 -3.34 -2.87 6.59
CA LEU A 86 -4.15 -3.97 6.08
C LEU A 86 -5.64 -3.74 6.31
N ILE A 87 -6.02 -3.29 7.51
CA ILE A 87 -7.42 -2.98 7.84
C ILE A 87 -7.93 -1.88 6.92
N CYS A 88 -7.17 -0.81 6.74
CA CYS A 88 -7.59 0.30 5.89
C CYS A 88 -7.67 -0.09 4.42
N ALA A 89 -6.74 -0.91 3.91
CA ALA A 89 -6.81 -1.45 2.55
C ALA A 89 -8.08 -2.27 2.34
N VAL A 90 -8.45 -3.12 3.30
CA VAL A 90 -9.71 -3.90 3.27
C VAL A 90 -10.93 -2.97 3.32
N LEU A 91 -10.90 -1.91 4.13
CA LEU A 91 -12.01 -0.96 4.18
C LEU A 91 -12.16 -0.17 2.88
N GLN A 92 -11.05 0.15 2.21
CA GLN A 92 -11.07 0.83 0.90
C GLN A 92 -11.63 -0.08 -0.20
N THR A 93 -11.20 -1.35 -0.26
CA THR A 93 -11.74 -2.29 -1.25
C THR A 93 -13.25 -2.50 -1.06
N ARG A 94 -13.72 -2.57 0.19
CA ARG A 94 -15.16 -2.69 0.50
C ARG A 94 -15.98 -1.45 0.13
N LYS A 95 -15.38 -0.26 0.15
CA LYS A 95 -16.05 0.98 -0.27
C LYS A 95 -16.05 1.20 -1.79
N GLY A 96 -15.47 0.27 -2.56
CA GLY A 96 -15.38 0.41 -4.02
C GLY A 96 -14.38 1.46 -4.48
N TYR A 97 -13.38 1.79 -3.65
CA TYR A 97 -12.34 2.77 -4.00
C TYR A 97 -11.54 2.37 -5.24
N VAL A 98 -11.43 1.05 -5.46
CA VAL A 98 -10.89 0.49 -6.70
C VAL A 98 -12.06 0.29 -7.65
N ASP A 99 -12.18 1.16 -8.66
CA ASP A 99 -13.16 1.03 -9.74
C ASP A 99 -12.83 -0.18 -10.62
N THR A 100 -13.23 -1.35 -10.12
CA THR A 100 -13.16 -2.63 -10.83
C THR A 100 -14.22 -2.73 -11.93
N ASN A 101 -15.17 -1.78 -12.01
CA ASN A 101 -16.28 -1.81 -12.96
C ASN A 101 -15.79 -1.60 -14.40
N ARG A 102 -14.70 -0.84 -14.57
CA ARG A 102 -14.03 -0.62 -15.87
C ARG A 102 -13.43 -1.91 -16.48
N PHE A 103 -13.04 -2.88 -15.65
CA PHE A 103 -12.59 -4.20 -16.10
C PHE A 103 -13.76 -5.11 -16.51
N GLY A 104 -14.97 -4.85 -16.01
CA GLY A 104 -16.17 -5.58 -16.40
C GLY A 104 -16.60 -5.30 -17.84
N GLN A 105 -16.36 -4.08 -18.34
CA GLN A 105 -16.81 -3.59 -19.66
C GLN A 105 -15.89 -3.96 -20.83
N THR A 106 -14.70 -4.50 -20.58
CA THR A 106 -13.76 -4.91 -21.64
C THR A 106 -13.93 -6.39 -21.98
N ASP A 107 -14.09 -6.71 -23.27
CA ASP A 107 -14.33 -8.09 -23.74
C ASP A 107 -13.07 -8.96 -23.75
N HIS A 108 -11.90 -8.35 -23.88
CA HIS A 108 -10.60 -9.03 -23.91
C HIS A 108 -9.69 -8.54 -22.79
N LEU A 109 -8.77 -9.41 -22.34
CA LEU A 109 -7.72 -9.06 -21.39
C LEU A 109 -6.86 -7.94 -21.98
N PRO A 110 -6.77 -6.74 -21.35
CA PRO A 110 -5.96 -5.64 -21.85
C PRO A 110 -4.48 -5.85 -21.47
N ALA A 111 -3.88 -6.95 -21.95
CA ALA A 111 -2.55 -7.40 -21.57
C ALA A 111 -1.48 -6.31 -21.77
N GLY A 112 -1.56 -5.54 -22.86
CA GLY A 112 -0.64 -4.43 -23.12
C GLY A 112 -0.72 -3.32 -22.06
N TYR A 113 -1.91 -2.98 -21.58
CA TYR A 113 -2.10 -2.00 -20.51
C TYR A 113 -1.56 -2.52 -19.17
N PHE A 114 -1.82 -3.80 -18.86
CA PHE A 114 -1.29 -4.43 -17.63
C PHE A 114 0.23 -4.53 -17.64
N LEU A 115 0.81 -4.91 -18.79
CA LEU A 115 2.27 -4.94 -18.98
C LEU A 115 2.88 -3.55 -18.86
N LEU A 116 2.22 -2.51 -19.38
CA LEU A 116 2.68 -1.13 -19.26
C LEU A 116 2.69 -0.69 -17.79
N ILE A 117 1.58 -0.88 -17.06
CA ILE A 117 1.51 -0.52 -15.63
C ILE A 117 2.54 -1.32 -14.84
N ALA A 118 2.55 -2.65 -14.98
CA ALA A 118 3.50 -3.49 -14.28
C ALA A 118 4.94 -3.10 -14.63
N GLY A 119 5.21 -2.78 -15.90
CA GLY A 119 6.52 -2.34 -16.41
C GLY A 119 6.98 -1.04 -15.76
N ILE A 120 6.13 0.00 -15.76
CA ILE A 120 6.44 1.28 -15.12
C ILE A 120 6.64 1.08 -13.63
N THR A 121 5.76 0.34 -12.95
CA THR A 121 5.86 0.08 -11.51
C THR A 121 7.14 -0.67 -11.19
N GLY A 122 7.45 -1.75 -11.92
CA GLY A 122 8.68 -2.53 -11.73
C GLY A 122 9.95 -1.71 -11.97
N ALA A 123 9.99 -0.91 -13.04
CA ALA A 123 11.12 -0.04 -13.33
C ALA A 123 11.30 1.07 -12.28
N ALA A 124 10.21 1.74 -11.90
CA ALA A 124 10.23 2.78 -10.87
C ALA A 124 10.67 2.22 -9.51
N SER A 125 10.14 1.05 -9.12
CA SER A 125 10.56 0.37 -7.90
C SER A 125 12.02 -0.10 -7.95
N ALA A 126 12.51 -0.58 -9.09
CA ALA A 126 13.92 -0.97 -9.24
C ALA A 126 14.86 0.19 -8.95
N LEU A 127 14.58 1.35 -9.57
CA LEU A 127 15.37 2.57 -9.38
C LEU A 127 15.24 3.10 -7.96
N ALA A 128 14.04 3.09 -7.39
CA ALA A 128 13.82 3.54 -6.01
C ALA A 128 14.57 2.66 -5.00
N ILE A 129 14.52 1.33 -5.15
CA ILE A 129 15.24 0.39 -4.28
C ILE A 129 16.75 0.56 -4.43
N ALA A 130 17.26 0.63 -5.66
CA ALA A 130 18.68 0.87 -5.91
C ALA A 130 19.14 2.18 -5.26
N ALA A 131 18.38 3.27 -5.41
CA ALA A 131 18.69 4.55 -4.80
C ALA A 131 18.68 4.49 -3.27
N MET A 132 17.63 3.90 -2.67
CA MET A 132 17.54 3.72 -1.22
C MET A 132 18.71 2.92 -0.67
N ARG A 133 19.14 1.86 -1.37
CA ARG A 133 20.31 1.07 -1.00
C ARG A 133 21.62 1.87 -1.07
N CYS A 134 21.83 2.63 -2.15
CA CYS A 134 23.02 3.49 -2.25
C CYS A 134 23.05 4.55 -1.15
N ILE A 135 21.90 5.14 -0.80
CA ILE A 135 21.78 6.09 0.31
C ILE A 135 22.11 5.40 1.64
N ALA A 136 21.58 4.20 1.87
CA ALA A 136 21.86 3.43 3.08
C ALA A 136 23.34 3.01 3.17
N GLU A 137 23.96 2.62 2.07
CA GLU A 137 25.40 2.31 2.05
C GLU A 137 26.26 3.53 2.32
N ALA A 138 25.94 4.69 1.72
CA ALA A 138 26.65 5.94 1.94
C ALA A 138 26.60 6.42 3.41
N GLN A 139 25.64 5.92 4.21
CA GLN A 139 25.56 6.20 5.65
C GLN A 139 26.54 5.37 6.48
N ILE A 140 27.06 4.27 5.93
CA ILE A 140 27.91 3.29 6.65
C ILE A 140 29.34 3.34 6.13
N VAL A 141 29.53 3.45 4.81
CA VAL A 141 30.84 3.39 4.15
C VAL A 141 31.16 4.66 3.36
N PRO A 142 32.45 5.00 3.19
CA PRO A 142 32.88 6.07 2.29
C PRO A 142 32.34 5.91 0.86
N PHE A 143 32.13 7.03 0.16
CA PHE A 143 31.58 7.06 -1.21
C PHE A 143 32.33 6.18 -2.22
N GLU A 144 33.64 6.03 -2.06
CA GLU A 144 34.51 5.23 -2.94
C GLU A 144 34.26 3.72 -2.79
N SER A 145 33.70 3.30 -1.65
CA SER A 145 33.43 1.89 -1.32
C SER A 145 31.97 1.48 -1.50
N ILE A 146 31.12 2.35 -2.03
CA ILE A 146 29.71 2.02 -2.31
C ILE A 146 29.65 0.97 -3.43
N PHE A 147 28.86 -0.09 -3.22
CA PHE A 147 28.69 -1.17 -4.19
C PHE A 147 27.65 -0.81 -5.24
N TRP A 148 27.93 0.20 -6.06
CA TRP A 148 27.01 0.74 -7.09
C TRP A 148 26.37 -0.34 -7.96
N ALA A 149 27.18 -1.26 -8.50
CA ALA A 149 26.71 -2.33 -9.36
C ALA A 149 25.84 -3.35 -8.61
N ALA A 150 26.18 -3.70 -7.37
CA ALA A 150 25.41 -4.65 -6.57
C ALA A 150 24.07 -4.05 -6.12
N ASN A 151 24.04 -2.77 -5.79
CA ASN A 151 22.83 -2.03 -5.44
C ASN A 151 21.87 -1.93 -6.62
N LEU A 152 22.40 -1.62 -7.81
CA LEU A 152 21.61 -1.61 -9.03
C LEU A 152 21.07 -3.01 -9.35
N ALA A 153 21.91 -4.05 -9.29
CA ALA A 153 21.51 -5.43 -9.55
C ALA A 153 20.39 -5.88 -8.59
N THR A 154 20.53 -5.56 -7.31
CA THR A 154 19.51 -5.87 -6.30
C THR A 154 18.22 -5.12 -6.59
N GLY A 155 18.30 -3.83 -6.93
CA GLY A 155 17.16 -3.03 -7.40
C GLY A 155 16.43 -3.69 -8.58
N VAL A 156 17.17 -4.13 -9.60
CA VAL A 156 16.60 -4.84 -10.77
C VAL A 156 15.89 -6.13 -10.36
N VAL A 157 16.49 -6.96 -9.50
CA VAL A 157 15.87 -8.20 -9.02
C VAL A 157 14.53 -7.94 -8.33
N PHE A 158 14.49 -6.99 -7.39
CA PHE A 158 13.24 -6.62 -6.73
C PHE A 158 12.23 -5.98 -7.69
N GLY A 159 12.70 -5.17 -8.65
CA GLY A 159 11.85 -4.60 -9.69
C GLY A 159 11.17 -5.65 -10.56
N VAL A 160 11.88 -6.71 -10.93
CA VAL A 160 11.30 -7.86 -11.67
C VAL A 160 10.26 -8.60 -10.83
N MET A 161 10.52 -8.80 -9.53
CA MET A 161 9.53 -9.40 -8.63
C MET A 161 8.27 -8.54 -8.49
N ILE A 162 8.43 -7.23 -8.34
CA ILE A 162 7.30 -6.27 -8.25
C ILE A 162 6.54 -6.21 -9.56
N PHE A 163 7.23 -6.25 -10.71
CA PHE A 163 6.61 -6.37 -12.02
C PHE A 163 5.70 -7.60 -12.09
N ALA A 164 6.24 -8.78 -11.76
CA ALA A 164 5.49 -10.04 -11.82
C ALA A 164 4.29 -10.03 -10.85
N ALA A 165 4.49 -9.54 -9.63
CA ALA A 165 3.43 -9.43 -8.63
C ALA A 165 2.32 -8.45 -9.05
N THR A 166 2.69 -7.28 -9.60
CA THR A 166 1.73 -6.27 -10.07
C THR A 166 0.94 -6.80 -11.26
N PHE A 167 1.60 -7.44 -12.23
CA PHE A 167 0.92 -8.05 -13.37
C PHE A 167 -0.05 -9.15 -12.91
N GLY A 168 0.39 -10.03 -12.01
CA GLY A 168 -0.45 -11.07 -11.41
C GLY A 168 -1.66 -10.51 -10.68
N ALA A 169 -1.47 -9.46 -9.87
CA ALA A 169 -2.56 -8.79 -9.15
C ALA A 169 -3.58 -8.14 -10.10
N LEU A 170 -3.14 -7.51 -11.19
CA LEU A 170 -4.02 -6.95 -12.21
C LEU A 170 -4.82 -8.03 -12.93
N CYS A 171 -4.18 -9.15 -13.27
CA CYS A 171 -4.87 -10.31 -13.86
C CYS A 171 -5.91 -10.89 -12.91
N LEU A 172 -5.58 -11.09 -11.63
CA LEU A 172 -6.52 -11.58 -10.61
C LEU A 172 -7.70 -10.63 -10.45
N ALA A 173 -7.45 -9.33 -10.33
CA ALA A 173 -8.50 -8.32 -10.24
C ALA A 173 -9.44 -8.33 -11.46
N PHE A 174 -8.90 -8.56 -12.66
CA PHE A 174 -9.68 -8.71 -13.89
C PHE A 174 -10.59 -9.94 -13.85
N TYR A 175 -10.05 -11.10 -13.51
CA TYR A 175 -10.84 -12.34 -13.43
C TYR A 175 -11.90 -12.29 -12.33
N GLU A 176 -11.58 -11.73 -11.16
CA GLU A 176 -12.55 -11.52 -10.09
C GLU A 176 -13.68 -10.56 -10.50
N ALA A 177 -13.37 -9.52 -11.29
CA ALA A 177 -14.38 -8.62 -11.83
C ALA A 177 -15.32 -9.34 -12.80
N LYS A 178 -14.78 -10.16 -13.72
CA LYS A 178 -15.58 -10.96 -14.65
C LYS A 178 -16.45 -12.00 -13.93
N HIS A 179 -15.90 -12.71 -12.94
CA HIS A 179 -16.65 -13.68 -12.15
C HIS A 179 -17.79 -13.02 -11.37
N ARG A 180 -17.54 -11.85 -10.75
CA ARG A 180 -18.60 -11.07 -10.06
C ARG A 180 -19.71 -10.63 -11.01
N ARG A 181 -19.35 -10.17 -12.22
CA ARG A 181 -20.33 -9.78 -13.24
C ARG A 181 -21.19 -10.96 -13.70
N ALA A 182 -20.57 -12.10 -14.01
CA ALA A 182 -21.29 -13.31 -14.41
C ALA A 182 -22.27 -13.80 -13.32
N LYS A 183 -21.87 -13.68 -12.04
CA LYS A 183 -22.76 -13.99 -10.91
C LYS A 183 -23.97 -13.05 -10.84
N ILE A 184 -23.77 -11.75 -11.06
CA ILE A 184 -24.85 -10.76 -11.04
C ILE A 184 -25.81 -10.98 -12.22
N GLU A 185 -25.29 -11.26 -13.42
CA GLU A 185 -26.10 -11.57 -14.61
C GLU A 185 -26.94 -12.84 -14.39
N ALA A 186 -26.36 -13.89 -13.80
CA ALA A 186 -27.11 -15.11 -13.47
C ALA A 186 -28.21 -14.89 -12.39
N GLU A 187 -27.98 -14.00 -11.42
CA GLU A 187 -28.99 -13.64 -10.41
C GLU A 187 -30.16 -12.83 -11.02
N LEU A 188 -29.86 -11.97 -12.01
CA LEU A 188 -30.88 -11.21 -12.75
C LEU A 188 -31.75 -12.15 -13.61
N ASP A 189 -31.13 -13.02 -14.41
CA ASP A 189 -31.84 -13.98 -15.27
C ASP A 189 -32.77 -14.90 -14.44
N ALA A 190 -32.30 -15.38 -13.29
CA ALA A 190 -33.11 -16.20 -12.37
C ALA A 190 -34.27 -15.45 -11.71
N THR A 191 -34.22 -14.11 -11.68
CA THR A 191 -35.29 -13.27 -11.13
C THR A 191 -36.34 -12.94 -12.19
N ASP A 192 -35.93 -12.77 -13.46
CA ASP A 192 -36.84 -12.51 -14.59
C ASP A 192 -37.65 -13.75 -15.00
N GLU A 193 -37.18 -14.97 -14.72
CA GLU A 193 -37.92 -16.22 -14.97
C GLU A 193 -38.99 -16.55 -13.90
N ARG A 194 -39.16 -15.70 -12.87
CA ARG A 194 -40.01 -15.96 -11.69
C ARG A 194 -41.25 -15.07 -11.63
#